data_AF-A0A7S4PDS9-F1
#
_entry.id   AF-A0A7S4PDS9-F1
#
_cell.length_a   1.000
_cell.length_b   1.000
_cell.length_c   1.000
_cell.angle_alpha   90.00
_cell.angle_beta   90.00
_cell.angle_gamma   90.00
#
_symmetry.space_group_name_H-M   'P 1'
#
loop_
_entity.id
_entity.type
_entity.pdbx_description
1 polymer ?
#
loop_
_entity_poly.entity_id
_entity_poly.type
_entity_poly.pdbx_seq_one_letter_code
_entity_poly.pdbx_strand_id
1 'polypeptide(L)'
;PGSMINLYVEVIQADGGTRCAAINALTLACVVAGIPMKDFVVACAAGCIDDTPLLDLNYLEDSARGVDMPVAIFPKTDKVLMLQMDYRVDMEAYEKVMKLAVQGCHRIYQVLVSEVK
;
A
#
# COMPACT_ATOMS: atom_id res chain seq x y z
N PRO A 1 -10.93 0.57 -27.65
CA PRO A 1 -10.01 -0.54 -28.02
C PRO A 1 -8.92 -0.01 -28.94
N GLY A 2 -7.63 -0.23 -28.61
CA GLY A 2 -6.51 0.45 -29.26
C GLY A 2 -6.11 1.79 -28.63
N SER A 3 -6.73 2.18 -27.52
CA SER A 3 -6.34 3.32 -26.68
C SER A 3 -5.30 2.90 -25.63
N MET A 4 -4.46 3.84 -25.20
CA MET A 4 -3.40 3.64 -24.21
C MET A 4 -3.66 4.53 -22.98
N ILE A 5 -3.47 3.98 -21.78
CA ILE A 5 -3.47 4.73 -20.53
C ILE A 5 -2.03 4.73 -20.02
N ASN A 6 -1.42 5.90 -19.98
CA ASN A 6 -0.06 6.06 -19.46
C ASN A 6 -0.13 6.63 -18.05
N LEU A 7 0.49 5.92 -17.12
CA LEU A 7 0.62 6.33 -15.72
C LEU A 7 2.08 6.63 -15.46
N TYR A 8 2.36 7.84 -15.00
CA TYR A 8 3.69 8.27 -14.61
C TYR A 8 3.65 8.64 -13.13
N VAL A 9 4.63 8.15 -12.39
CA VAL A 9 4.82 8.49 -10.99
C VAL A 9 6.26 8.95 -10.80
N GLU A 10 6.41 10.09 -10.14
CA GLU A 10 7.70 10.65 -9.80
C GLU A 10 7.78 10.74 -8.27
N VAL A 11 8.82 10.12 -7.71
CA VAL A 11 9.09 10.16 -6.28
C VAL A 11 10.07 11.29 -6.03
N ILE A 12 9.54 12.42 -5.55
CA ILE A 12 10.35 13.62 -5.25
C ILE A 12 11.21 13.38 -3.99
N GLN A 13 10.66 12.67 -3.00
CA GLN A 13 11.34 12.29 -1.78
C GLN A 13 10.97 10.85 -1.41
N ALA A 14 11.96 10.07 -0.98
CA ALA A 14 11.80 8.68 -0.57
C ALA A 14 12.17 8.54 0.91
N ASP A 15 11.22 8.07 1.74
CA ASP A 15 11.43 7.82 3.17
C ASP A 15 10.67 6.56 3.62
N GLY A 16 10.81 5.46 2.87
CA GLY A 16 10.02 4.24 3.08
C GLY A 16 8.65 4.28 2.37
N GLY A 17 8.01 3.12 2.21
CA GLY A 17 6.64 3.00 1.71
C GLY A 17 6.35 3.54 0.30
N THR A 18 7.37 3.90 -0.49
CA THR A 18 7.21 4.63 -1.76
C THR A 18 6.32 3.92 -2.77
N ARG A 19 6.35 2.58 -2.81
CA ARG A 19 5.48 1.74 -3.64
C ARG A 19 4.00 1.92 -3.29
N CYS A 20 3.68 1.89 -2.00
CA CYS A 20 2.32 2.07 -1.50
C CYS A 20 1.83 3.49 -1.74
N ALA A 21 2.68 4.48 -1.46
CA ALA A 21 2.37 5.89 -1.72
C ALA A 21 2.10 6.15 -3.22
N ALA A 22 2.93 5.58 -4.11
CA ALA A 22 2.75 5.67 -5.55
C ALA A 22 1.39 5.08 -6.02
N ILE A 23 1.01 3.91 -5.51
CA ILE A 23 -0.27 3.27 -5.84
C ILE A 23 -1.46 4.14 -5.39
N ASN A 24 -1.39 4.69 -4.18
CA ASN A 24 -2.45 5.56 -3.65
C ASN A 24 -2.59 6.84 -4.47
N ALA A 25 -1.46 7.48 -4.82
CA ALA A 25 -1.43 8.68 -5.66
C ALA A 25 -1.99 8.41 -7.06
N LEU A 26 -1.60 7.30 -7.70
CA LEU A 26 -2.10 6.91 -9.01
C LEU A 26 -3.60 6.61 -8.99
N THR A 27 -4.10 6.05 -7.88
CA THR A 27 -5.54 5.79 -7.73
C THR A 27 -6.32 7.11 -7.76
N LEU A 28 -5.88 8.12 -7.01
CA LEU A 28 -6.47 9.46 -7.08
C LEU A 28 -6.35 10.08 -8.47
N ALA A 29 -5.18 9.96 -9.11
CA ALA A 29 -4.96 10.50 -10.45
C ALA A 29 -5.93 9.87 -11.47
N CYS A 30 -6.17 8.56 -11.40
CA CYS A 30 -7.15 7.87 -12.23
C CYS A 30 -8.59 8.34 -11.98
N VAL A 31 -8.96 8.61 -10.72
CA VAL A 31 -10.27 9.18 -10.37
C VAL A 31 -10.45 10.57 -10.98
N VAL A 32 -9.47 11.45 -10.79
CA VAL A 32 -9.51 12.83 -11.30
C VAL A 32 -9.52 12.85 -12.84
N ALA A 33 -8.80 11.93 -13.47
CA ALA A 33 -8.82 11.77 -14.93
C ALA A 33 -10.13 11.16 -15.47
N GLY A 34 -11.07 10.75 -14.61
CA GLY A 34 -12.34 10.14 -15.00
C GLY A 34 -12.19 8.76 -15.62
N ILE A 35 -11.10 8.03 -15.30
CA ILE A 35 -10.88 6.68 -15.80
C ILE A 35 -11.83 5.73 -15.06
N PRO A 36 -12.66 4.95 -15.78
CA PRO A 36 -13.59 4.03 -15.14
C PRO A 36 -12.83 2.90 -14.44
N MET A 37 -12.86 2.89 -13.11
CA MET A 37 -12.26 1.87 -12.26
C MET A 37 -13.35 1.02 -11.58
N LYS A 38 -13.06 -0.26 -11.32
CA LYS A 38 -13.99 -1.16 -10.62
C LYS A 38 -14.15 -0.80 -9.14
N ASP A 39 -13.04 -0.43 -8.51
CA ASP A 39 -12.98 0.02 -7.13
C ASP A 39 -11.69 0.84 -6.92
N PHE A 40 -11.57 1.49 -5.77
CA PHE A 40 -10.32 2.13 -5.35
C PHE A 40 -9.24 1.07 -5.14
N VAL A 41 -8.00 1.39 -5.51
CA VAL A 41 -6.83 0.59 -5.13
C VAL A 41 -6.15 1.32 -3.99
N VAL A 42 -6.02 0.67 -2.84
CA VAL A 42 -5.34 1.25 -1.68
C VAL A 42 -4.21 0.35 -1.23
N ALA A 43 -3.09 0.96 -0.86
CA ALA A 43 -1.89 0.25 -0.49
C ALA A 43 -1.27 0.83 0.78
N CYS A 44 -0.76 -0.05 1.63
CA CYS A 44 -0.05 0.27 2.86
C CYS A 44 1.04 -0.77 3.09
N ALA A 45 2.17 -0.34 3.65
CA ALA A 45 3.23 -1.24 4.08
C ALA A 45 3.08 -1.54 5.57
N ALA A 46 3.35 -2.78 5.94
CA ALA A 46 3.54 -3.14 7.34
C ALA A 46 4.77 -4.03 7.45
N GLY A 47 5.33 -4.08 8.64
CA GLY A 47 6.53 -4.84 8.89
C GLY A 47 6.68 -5.30 10.31
N CYS A 48 7.84 -5.88 10.59
CA CYS A 48 8.20 -6.37 11.91
C CYS A 48 9.66 -6.05 12.21
N ILE A 49 9.91 -5.42 13.37
CA ILE A 49 11.24 -5.15 13.92
C ILE A 49 11.26 -5.69 15.34
N ASP A 50 12.24 -6.53 15.67
CA ASP A 50 12.38 -7.15 17.01
C ASP A 50 11.06 -7.75 17.55
N ASP A 51 10.40 -8.58 16.75
CA ASP A 51 9.08 -9.21 17.03
C ASP A 51 7.91 -8.23 17.25
N THR A 52 8.11 -6.93 17.01
CA THR A 52 7.09 -5.90 17.13
C THR A 52 6.52 -5.57 15.75
N PRO A 53 5.22 -5.82 15.49
CA PRO A 53 4.60 -5.47 14.23
C PRO A 53 4.38 -3.96 14.16
N LEU A 54 4.87 -3.35 13.08
CA LEU A 54 4.80 -1.91 12.81
C LEU A 54 4.01 -1.64 11.54
N LEU A 55 3.27 -0.56 11.53
CA LEU A 55 2.51 -0.09 10.38
C LEU A 55 3.22 1.10 9.76
N ASP A 56 3.33 1.12 8.44
CA ASP A 56 3.91 2.21 7.65
C ASP A 56 5.38 2.50 8.01
N LEU A 57 6.27 1.59 7.58
CA LEU A 57 7.70 1.68 7.88
C LEU A 57 8.34 2.89 7.19
N ASN A 58 9.15 3.64 7.94
CA ASN A 58 10.04 4.67 7.38
C ASN A 58 11.34 4.07 6.81
N TYR A 59 12.20 4.89 6.21
CA TYR A 59 13.45 4.41 5.61
C TYR A 59 14.40 3.74 6.60
N LEU A 60 14.48 4.24 7.84
CA LEU A 60 15.37 3.69 8.86
C LEU A 60 14.89 2.31 9.32
N GLU A 61 13.58 2.17 9.49
CA GLU A 61 12.90 0.93 9.88
C GLU A 61 13.02 -0.14 8.79
N ASP A 62 12.81 0.24 7.53
CA ASP A 62 13.02 -0.64 6.37
C ASP A 62 14.51 -1.05 6.23
N SER A 63 15.43 -0.11 6.47
CA SER A 63 16.87 -0.37 6.43
C SER A 63 17.39 -1.22 7.60
N ALA A 64 16.62 -1.33 8.69
CA ALA A 64 17.01 -2.07 9.91
C ALA A 64 16.98 -3.60 9.73
N ARG A 65 16.79 -4.10 8.50
CA ARG A 65 16.64 -5.54 8.16
C ARG A 65 15.40 -6.19 8.79
N GLY A 66 14.39 -5.39 9.09
CA GLY A 66 13.06 -5.87 9.44
C GLY A 66 12.35 -6.48 8.24
N VAL A 67 11.22 -7.12 8.50
CA VAL A 67 10.31 -7.57 7.44
C VAL A 67 9.62 -6.33 6.88
N ASP A 68 9.72 -6.08 5.57
CA ASP A 68 8.82 -5.17 4.84
C ASP A 68 7.81 -5.98 4.04
N MET A 69 6.53 -5.62 4.16
CA MET A 69 5.44 -6.24 3.45
C MET A 69 4.44 -5.18 2.94
N PRO A 70 4.67 -4.63 1.74
CA PRO A 70 3.72 -3.78 1.06
C PRO A 70 2.54 -4.61 0.55
N VAL A 71 1.32 -4.17 0.88
CA VAL A 71 0.07 -4.80 0.47
C VAL A 71 -0.81 -3.78 -0.23
N ALA A 72 -1.43 -4.17 -1.34
CA ALA A 72 -2.49 -3.41 -1.99
C ALA A 72 -3.79 -4.22 -2.06
N ILE A 73 -4.92 -3.60 -1.77
CA ILE A 73 -6.24 -4.25 -1.73
C ILE A 73 -7.31 -3.44 -2.45
N PHE A 74 -8.40 -4.13 -2.81
CA PHE A 74 -9.70 -3.49 -3.03
C PHE A 74 -10.41 -3.31 -1.68
N PRO A 75 -10.66 -2.07 -1.22
CA PRO A 75 -11.14 -1.79 0.14
C PRO A 75 -12.59 -2.26 0.39
N LYS A 76 -13.38 -2.55 -0.65
CA LYS A 76 -14.75 -3.09 -0.48
C LYS A 76 -14.82 -4.60 -0.33
N THR A 77 -13.82 -5.32 -0.84
CA THR A 77 -13.85 -6.80 -0.92
C THR A 77 -12.67 -7.46 -0.20
N ASP A 78 -11.76 -6.65 0.34
CA ASP A 78 -10.47 -7.05 0.93
C ASP A 78 -9.64 -7.97 0.03
N LYS A 79 -9.91 -7.92 -1.28
CA LYS A 79 -9.18 -8.72 -2.24
C LYS A 79 -7.79 -8.14 -2.44
N VAL A 80 -6.78 -8.95 -2.16
CA VAL A 80 -5.37 -8.61 -2.37
C VAL A 80 -5.08 -8.51 -3.86
N LEU A 81 -4.49 -7.39 -4.25
CA LEU A 81 -4.02 -7.08 -5.60
C LEU A 81 -2.51 -7.23 -5.72
N MET A 82 -1.80 -6.85 -4.67
CA MET A 82 -0.35 -6.90 -4.59
C MET A 82 0.03 -7.28 -3.16
N LEU A 83 1.00 -8.18 -3.07
CA LEU A 83 1.70 -8.51 -1.84
C LEU A 83 3.15 -8.77 -2.23
N GLN A 84 4.08 -8.07 -1.60
CA GLN A 84 5.50 -8.36 -1.70
C GLN A 84 6.06 -8.54 -0.30
N MET A 85 7.13 -9.33 -0.18
CA MET A 85 7.79 -9.60 1.10
C MET A 85 9.24 -9.93 0.82
N ASP A 86 10.15 -9.17 1.44
CA ASP A 86 11.59 -9.24 1.14
C ASP A 86 12.39 -10.15 2.11
N TYR A 87 11.74 -10.63 3.18
CA TYR A 87 12.36 -11.49 4.20
C TYR A 87 11.46 -12.64 4.64
N ARG A 88 12.08 -13.66 5.25
CA ARG A 88 11.35 -14.79 5.83
C ARG A 88 10.78 -14.40 7.17
N VAL A 89 9.55 -14.82 7.40
CA VAL A 89 8.78 -14.56 8.61
C VAL A 89 8.16 -15.88 9.05
N ASP A 90 8.00 -16.05 10.35
CA ASP A 90 7.13 -17.10 10.87
C ASP A 90 5.67 -16.81 10.47
N MET A 91 4.87 -17.87 10.37
CA MET A 91 3.47 -17.72 9.96
C MET A 91 2.67 -16.88 10.96
N GLU A 92 3.04 -16.91 12.24
CA GLU A 92 2.33 -16.17 13.27
C GLU A 92 2.58 -14.65 13.15
N ALA A 93 3.82 -14.20 12.97
CA ALA A 93 4.06 -12.79 12.72
C ALA A 93 3.57 -12.35 11.34
N TYR A 94 3.65 -13.20 10.31
CA TYR A 94 3.06 -12.91 9.00
C TYR A 94 1.56 -12.57 9.11
N GLU A 95 0.77 -13.39 9.82
CA GLU A 95 -0.66 -13.12 10.00
C GLU A 95 -0.92 -11.80 10.74
N LYS A 96 -0.12 -11.51 11.78
CA LYS A 96 -0.21 -10.25 12.53
C LYS A 96 0.10 -9.04 11.64
N VAL A 97 1.19 -9.09 10.89
CA VAL A 97 1.63 -8.01 9.99
C VAL A 97 0.64 -7.83 8.84
N MET A 98 0.13 -8.91 8.26
CA MET A 98 -0.85 -8.86 7.18
C MET A 98 -2.15 -8.21 7.63
N LYS A 99 -2.65 -8.60 8.80
CA LYS A 99 -3.84 -7.98 9.39
C LYS A 99 -3.62 -6.50 9.66
N LEU A 100 -2.43 -6.12 10.13
CA LEU A 100 -2.07 -4.72 10.37
C LEU A 100 -2.02 -3.91 9.06
N ALA A 101 -1.39 -4.46 8.01
CA ALA A 101 -1.32 -3.83 6.68
C ALA A 101 -2.72 -3.58 6.10
N VAL A 102 -3.60 -4.58 6.16
CA VAL A 102 -4.99 -4.45 5.68
C VAL A 102 -5.75 -3.38 6.47
N GLN A 103 -5.58 -3.31 7.80
CA GLN A 103 -6.16 -2.23 8.60
C GLN A 103 -5.63 -0.85 8.20
N GLY A 104 -4.34 -0.74 7.89
CA GLY A 104 -3.73 0.48 7.35
C GLY A 104 -4.34 0.89 6.02
N CYS A 105 -4.51 -0.06 5.10
CA CYS A 105 -5.19 0.16 3.82
C CYS A 105 -6.60 0.74 3.98
N HIS A 106 -7.39 0.25 4.94
CA HIS A 106 -8.72 0.82 5.23
C HIS A 106 -8.67 2.25 5.76
N ARG A 107 -7.67 2.58 6.59
CA ARG A 107 -7.49 3.97 7.07
C ARG A 107 -7.12 4.90 5.92
N ILE A 108 -6.22 4.47 5.04
CA ILE A 108 -5.88 5.24 3.83
C ILE A 108 -7.10 5.42 2.94
N TYR A 109 -7.90 4.38 2.74
CA TYR A 109 -9.14 4.47 1.97
C TYR A 109 -10.10 5.56 2.50
N GLN A 110 -10.25 5.68 3.83
CA GLN A 110 -11.08 6.73 4.42
C GLN A 110 -10.60 8.14 4.05
N VAL A 111 -9.28 8.35 4.04
CA VAL A 111 -8.65 9.62 3.66
C VAL A 111 -8.82 9.88 2.16
N LEU A 112 -8.59 8.88 1.30
CA LEU A 112 -8.76 9.05 -0.15
C LEU A 112 -10.21 9.39 -0.52
N VAL A 113 -11.18 8.76 0.14
CA VAL A 113 -12.61 9.04 -0.08
C VAL A 113 -13.02 10.42 0.43
N SER A 114 -12.39 10.95 1.48
CA SER A 114 -12.69 12.32 1.93
C SER A 114 -12.22 13.39 0.96
N GLU A 115 -11.12 13.16 0.23
CA GLU A 115 -10.54 14.12 -0.73
C GLU A 115 -11.25 14.13 -2.09
N VAL A 116 -11.96 13.06 -2.44
CA VAL A 116 -12.66 12.93 -3.74
C VAL A 116 -14.06 13.57 -3.74
N LYS A 117 -14.50 14.15 -2.62
CA LYS A 117 -15.83 14.77 -2.48
C LYS A 117 -15.93 16.18 -3.04
#